data_AF-A0A914FNI1-F1
#
_entry.id   AF-A0A914FNI1-F1
#
_cell.length_a   1.000
_cell.length_b   1.000
_cell.length_c   1.000
_cell.angle_alpha   90.00
_cell.angle_beta   90.00
_cell.angle_gamma   90.00
#
_symmetry.space_group_name_H-M   'P 1'
#
loop_
_entity.id
_entity.type
_entity.pdbx_description
1 polymer ?
#
loop_
_entity_poly.entity_id
_entity_poly.type
_entity_poly.pdbx_seq_one_letter_code
_entity_poly.pdbx_strand_id
1 'polypeptide(L)'
;MELKEVFEKACDGRDIKEITELDLESAKSANLDGLPAELPELAIFNASNLGLDNLNGLPMMPKLHTLDLSENKLTGDSLKVLIEKTPGLEQLNLCGNLIKTIDELKILSEVKTLLTLDLYENDVTQASNYREEVFKLMPKLRYLDGYDANNEEIEVSEADSNAEDGMSDVEDGDDDDVEEIGLSYLDSSKCLEEDDDSEDFQEKPRKRKAGPSDDAPEEKQAKDE
;
A
#
# COMPACT_ATOMS: atom_id res chain seq x y z
N MET A 1 4.68 26.21 -13.32
CA MET A 1 5.03 25.71 -14.67
C MET A 1 3.76 25.06 -15.19
N GLU A 2 3.42 25.25 -16.46
CA GLU A 2 2.24 24.54 -16.99
C GLU A 2 2.52 23.04 -16.98
N LEU A 3 1.46 22.22 -16.85
CA LEU A 3 1.62 20.77 -16.73
C LEU A 3 2.41 20.17 -17.91
N LYS A 4 2.12 20.64 -19.12
CA LYS A 4 2.84 20.21 -20.33
C LYS A 4 4.34 20.53 -20.26
N GLU A 5 4.72 21.68 -19.73
CA GLU A 5 6.13 22.07 -19.59
C GLU A 5 6.86 21.20 -18.56
N VAL A 6 6.19 20.83 -17.45
CA VAL A 6 6.75 19.91 -16.45
C VAL A 6 6.92 18.52 -17.05
N PHE A 7 5.92 18.04 -17.77
CA PHE A 7 5.99 16.77 -18.49
C PHE A 7 7.14 16.73 -19.50
N GLU A 8 7.28 17.76 -20.34
CA GLU A 8 8.38 17.85 -21.31
C GLU A 8 9.76 17.83 -20.63
N LYS A 9 9.87 18.46 -19.45
CA LYS A 9 11.11 18.41 -18.65
C LYS A 9 11.35 17.03 -18.03
N ALA A 10 10.32 16.35 -17.54
CA ALA A 10 10.44 15.00 -17.00
C ALA A 10 10.84 13.97 -18.08
N CYS A 11 10.38 14.18 -19.31
CA CYS A 11 10.81 13.37 -20.45
C CYS A 11 12.31 13.52 -20.73
N ASP A 12 12.88 14.72 -20.54
CA ASP A 12 14.29 15.07 -20.82
C ASP A 12 14.72 14.65 -22.24
N GLY A 13 13.81 14.77 -23.21
CA GLY A 13 14.05 14.39 -24.61
C GLY A 13 13.99 12.89 -24.91
N ARG A 14 13.67 12.03 -23.92
CA ARG A 14 13.38 10.61 -24.13
C ARG A 14 12.04 10.40 -24.80
N ASP A 15 11.86 9.24 -25.43
CA ASP A 15 10.56 8.85 -25.97
C ASP A 15 9.59 8.52 -24.83
N ILE A 16 8.31 8.79 -25.01
CA ILE A 16 7.26 8.48 -24.01
C ILE A 16 7.21 7.00 -23.64
N LYS A 17 7.71 6.12 -24.51
CA LYS A 17 7.82 4.67 -24.29
C LYS A 17 9.02 4.28 -23.46
N GLU A 18 9.86 5.21 -23.03
CA GLU A 18 11.03 4.93 -22.18
C GLU A 18 10.82 5.49 -20.76
N ILE A 19 9.72 6.20 -20.52
CA ILE A 19 9.44 6.84 -19.24
C ILE A 19 8.79 5.83 -18.31
N THR A 20 9.52 5.46 -17.26
CA THR A 20 9.05 4.55 -16.20
C THR A 20 8.54 5.29 -14.97
N GLU A 21 9.01 6.53 -14.75
CA GLU A 21 8.66 7.35 -13.60
C GLU A 21 8.33 8.77 -14.06
N LEU A 22 7.25 9.33 -13.53
CA LEU A 22 6.80 10.68 -13.85
C LEU A 22 6.37 11.39 -12.56
N ASP A 23 6.94 12.57 -12.34
CA ASP A 23 6.58 13.44 -11.23
C ASP A 23 6.07 14.79 -11.74
N LEU A 24 4.84 15.12 -11.38
CA LEU A 24 4.16 16.34 -11.74
C LEU A 24 3.83 17.25 -10.55
N GLU A 25 4.29 16.97 -9.32
CA GLU A 25 3.93 17.77 -8.12
C GLU A 25 4.20 19.29 -8.32
N SER A 26 5.24 19.63 -9.06
CA SER A 26 5.61 21.03 -9.35
C SER A 26 4.77 21.72 -10.45
N ALA A 27 3.88 20.99 -11.10
CA ALA A 27 2.99 21.52 -12.12
C ALA A 27 1.86 22.36 -11.51
N LYS A 28 1.35 23.29 -12.29
CA LYS A 28 0.18 24.10 -11.93
C LYS A 28 -0.94 23.76 -12.90
N SER A 29 -1.78 22.80 -12.55
CA SER A 29 -2.94 22.43 -13.35
C SER A 29 -4.02 21.78 -12.50
N ALA A 30 -5.28 22.18 -12.69
CA ALA A 30 -6.43 21.56 -12.04
C ALA A 30 -6.99 20.36 -12.84
N ASN A 31 -6.34 19.98 -13.94
CA ASN A 31 -6.65 18.81 -14.75
C ASN A 31 -5.38 18.20 -15.34
N LEU A 32 -5.50 17.06 -16.00
CA LEU A 32 -4.37 16.36 -16.61
C LEU A 32 -4.26 16.64 -18.13
N ASP A 33 -4.85 17.74 -18.61
CA ASP A 33 -4.78 18.10 -20.02
C ASP A 33 -3.34 18.45 -20.41
N GLY A 34 -2.90 17.94 -21.56
CA GLY A 34 -1.55 18.12 -22.07
C GLY A 34 -0.63 16.93 -21.84
N LEU A 35 -1.07 15.92 -21.09
CA LEU A 35 -0.46 14.59 -21.13
C LEU A 35 -0.79 13.87 -22.45
N PRO A 36 0.07 12.95 -22.92
CA PRO A 36 -0.25 12.07 -24.03
C PRO A 36 -1.44 11.15 -23.67
N ALA A 37 -2.07 10.53 -24.66
CA ALA A 37 -3.18 9.62 -24.41
C ALA A 37 -2.76 8.32 -23.69
N GLU A 38 -1.50 7.92 -23.85
CA GLU A 38 -0.94 6.66 -23.34
C GLU A 38 0.51 6.87 -22.88
N LEU A 39 0.88 6.19 -21.80
CA LEU A 39 2.24 6.08 -21.27
C LEU A 39 2.50 4.60 -20.94
N PRO A 40 2.92 3.79 -21.94
CA PRO A 40 2.86 2.34 -21.86
C PRO A 40 3.85 1.71 -20.87
N GLU A 41 5.00 2.35 -20.64
CA GLU A 41 6.06 1.85 -19.74
C GLU A 41 6.05 2.52 -18.35
N LEU A 42 5.12 3.43 -18.10
CA LEU A 42 5.08 4.15 -16.82
C LEU A 42 4.66 3.21 -15.69
N ALA A 43 5.50 3.14 -14.66
CA ALA A 43 5.38 2.27 -13.50
C ALA A 43 5.03 3.06 -12.23
N ILE A 44 5.59 4.27 -12.09
CA ILE A 44 5.38 5.19 -10.95
C ILE A 44 4.91 6.55 -11.46
N PHE A 45 3.81 7.05 -10.91
CA PHE A 45 3.26 8.35 -11.28
C PHE A 45 2.89 9.17 -10.04
N ASN A 46 3.51 10.33 -9.89
CA ASN A 46 3.16 11.32 -8.89
C ASN A 46 2.39 12.49 -9.55
N ALA A 47 1.13 12.64 -9.17
CA ALA A 47 0.24 13.73 -9.55
C ALA A 47 -0.42 14.38 -8.31
N SER A 48 0.33 14.41 -7.20
CA SER A 48 -0.07 15.06 -5.96
C SER A 48 -0.10 16.59 -6.06
N ASN A 49 -0.90 17.22 -5.19
CA ASN A 49 -0.95 18.68 -5.01
C ASN A 49 -1.20 19.51 -6.29
N LEU A 50 -1.95 18.93 -7.23
CA LEU A 50 -2.36 19.61 -8.46
C LEU A 50 -3.69 20.36 -8.30
N GLY A 51 -4.46 20.03 -7.27
CA GLY A 51 -5.80 20.57 -7.05
C GLY A 51 -6.84 19.96 -7.99
N LEU A 52 -6.63 18.70 -8.41
CA LEU A 52 -7.53 17.94 -9.26
C LEU A 52 -8.87 17.70 -8.53
N ASP A 53 -9.99 18.04 -9.15
CA ASP A 53 -11.32 17.63 -8.67
C ASP A 53 -11.87 16.41 -9.43
N ASN A 54 -11.21 16.06 -10.55
CA ASN A 54 -11.48 14.87 -11.34
C ASN A 54 -10.20 14.42 -12.07
N LEU A 55 -10.25 13.23 -12.65
CA LEU A 55 -9.14 12.61 -13.37
C LEU A 55 -9.36 12.61 -14.89
N ASN A 56 -10.06 13.60 -15.44
CA ASN A 56 -10.19 13.76 -16.88
C ASN A 56 -8.81 14.05 -17.50
N GLY A 57 -8.55 13.43 -18.65
CA GLY A 57 -7.25 13.52 -19.33
C GLY A 57 -6.20 12.53 -18.80
N LEU A 58 -6.55 11.67 -17.83
CA LEU A 58 -5.63 10.64 -17.34
C LEU A 58 -5.20 9.68 -18.48
N PRO A 59 -3.88 9.52 -18.73
CA PRO A 59 -3.37 8.61 -19.76
C PRO A 59 -3.67 7.15 -19.44
N MET A 60 -3.69 6.30 -20.46
CA MET A 60 -3.67 4.85 -20.24
C MET A 60 -2.25 4.41 -19.85
N MET A 61 -2.13 3.70 -18.73
CA MET A 61 -0.85 3.30 -18.13
C MET A 61 -0.94 1.82 -17.70
N PRO A 62 -0.79 0.87 -18.63
CA PRO A 62 -1.00 -0.55 -18.37
C PRO A 62 0.03 -1.18 -17.40
N LYS A 63 1.21 -0.57 -17.24
CA LYS A 63 2.29 -1.04 -16.36
C LYS A 63 2.39 -0.28 -15.03
N LEU A 64 1.47 0.65 -14.76
CA LEU A 64 1.50 1.47 -13.56
C LEU A 64 1.17 0.62 -12.34
N HIS A 65 2.09 0.59 -11.37
CA HIS A 65 1.88 -0.07 -10.09
C HIS A 65 1.73 0.92 -8.93
N THR A 66 2.32 2.11 -9.01
CA THR A 66 2.25 3.13 -7.95
C THR A 66 1.71 4.46 -8.49
N LEU A 67 0.65 4.95 -7.84
CA LEU A 67 0.02 6.22 -8.17
C LEU A 67 -0.17 7.08 -6.91
N ASP A 68 0.40 8.28 -6.94
CA ASP A 68 0.16 9.30 -5.92
C ASP A 68 -0.78 10.40 -6.43
N LEU A 69 -1.93 10.52 -5.78
CA LEU A 69 -2.97 11.53 -6.01
C LEU A 69 -3.27 12.33 -4.74
N SER A 70 -2.34 12.36 -3.78
CA SER A 70 -2.52 13.07 -2.51
C SER A 70 -2.68 14.59 -2.70
N GLU A 71 -3.25 15.25 -1.68
CA GLU A 71 -3.42 16.72 -1.65
C GLU A 71 -4.22 17.28 -2.84
N ASN A 72 -5.23 16.53 -3.29
CA ASN A 72 -6.14 16.93 -4.35
C ASN A 72 -7.57 17.14 -3.80
N LYS A 73 -8.56 17.23 -4.68
CA LYS A 73 -9.98 17.46 -4.34
C LYS A 73 -10.88 16.36 -4.90
N LEU A 74 -10.34 15.15 -5.00
CA LEU A 74 -11.04 14.01 -5.59
C LEU A 74 -12.14 13.50 -4.65
N THR A 75 -13.21 13.00 -5.25
CA THR A 75 -14.34 12.34 -4.57
C THR A 75 -14.46 10.92 -5.09
N GLY A 76 -15.25 10.05 -4.45
CA GLY A 76 -15.41 8.66 -4.92
C GLY A 76 -15.77 8.54 -6.40
N ASP A 77 -16.70 9.38 -6.89
CA ASP A 77 -17.17 9.34 -8.28
C ASP A 77 -16.04 9.62 -9.30
N SER A 78 -15.02 10.40 -8.94
CA SER A 78 -13.92 10.72 -9.85
C SER A 78 -12.89 9.59 -10.02
N LEU A 79 -12.92 8.59 -9.14
CA LEU A 79 -11.96 7.48 -9.14
C LEU A 79 -12.30 6.40 -10.18
N LYS A 80 -13.51 6.41 -10.76
CA LYS A 80 -13.96 5.40 -11.72
C LYS A 80 -13.00 5.20 -12.89
N VAL A 81 -12.36 6.28 -13.34
CA VAL A 81 -11.44 6.23 -14.49
C VAL A 81 -10.20 5.36 -14.22
N LEU A 82 -9.81 5.17 -12.96
CA LEU A 82 -8.67 4.33 -12.58
C LEU A 82 -8.87 2.87 -13.02
N ILE A 83 -10.10 2.36 -12.97
CA ILE A 83 -10.42 0.99 -13.38
C ILE A 83 -10.03 0.74 -14.85
N GLU A 84 -10.24 1.73 -15.71
CA GLU A 84 -9.99 1.62 -17.16
C GLU A 84 -8.55 1.99 -17.53
N LYS A 85 -7.95 2.95 -16.82
CA LYS A 85 -6.66 3.55 -17.20
C LYS A 85 -5.46 2.90 -16.54
N THR A 86 -5.62 2.30 -15.36
CA THR A 86 -4.53 1.74 -14.55
C THR A 86 -4.87 0.32 -14.11
N PRO A 87 -4.94 -0.65 -15.05
CA PRO A 87 -5.40 -2.01 -14.76
C PRO A 87 -4.46 -2.82 -13.84
N GLY A 88 -3.19 -2.42 -13.73
CA GLY A 88 -2.18 -3.05 -12.88
C GLY A 88 -1.88 -2.32 -11.58
N LEU A 89 -2.73 -1.38 -11.16
CA LEU A 89 -2.44 -0.52 -10.00
C LEU A 89 -2.41 -1.32 -8.69
N GLU A 90 -1.31 -1.21 -7.94
CA GLU A 90 -1.09 -1.92 -6.68
C GLU A 90 -1.06 -0.99 -5.47
N GLN A 91 -0.53 0.22 -5.64
CA GLN A 91 -0.36 1.21 -4.57
C GLN A 91 -1.02 2.52 -4.97
N LEU A 92 -1.96 2.98 -4.16
CA LEU A 92 -2.70 4.22 -4.39
C LEU A 92 -2.65 5.11 -3.14
N ASN A 93 -2.09 6.31 -3.30
CA ASN A 93 -2.14 7.35 -2.28
C ASN A 93 -3.25 8.35 -2.62
N LEU A 94 -4.25 8.45 -1.75
CA LEU A 94 -5.37 9.40 -1.82
C LEU A 94 -5.41 10.29 -0.57
N CYS A 95 -4.32 10.39 0.19
CA CYS A 95 -4.24 11.25 1.37
C CYS A 95 -4.67 12.69 1.05
N GLY A 96 -5.40 13.34 1.96
CA GLY A 96 -5.79 14.76 1.80
C GLY A 96 -6.75 15.04 0.64
N ASN A 97 -7.68 14.12 0.34
CA ASN A 97 -8.74 14.29 -0.66
C ASN A 97 -10.12 14.51 0.00
N LEU A 98 -11.20 14.50 -0.80
CA LEU A 98 -12.57 14.80 -0.35
C LEU A 98 -13.48 13.56 -0.34
N ILE A 99 -12.94 12.39 0.01
CA ILE A 99 -13.71 11.15 0.12
C ILE A 99 -14.42 11.10 1.47
N LYS A 100 -15.76 11.04 1.45
CA LYS A 100 -16.56 11.24 2.66
C LYS A 100 -17.10 9.97 3.28
N THR A 101 -17.38 8.97 2.45
CA THR A 101 -18.13 7.78 2.88
C THR A 101 -17.48 6.51 2.38
N ILE A 102 -17.74 5.40 3.07
CA ILE A 102 -17.30 4.07 2.63
C ILE A 102 -17.95 3.68 1.30
N ASP A 103 -19.18 4.13 1.06
CA ASP A 103 -19.90 3.86 -0.18
C ASP A 103 -19.19 4.44 -1.41
N GLU A 104 -18.53 5.60 -1.26
CA GLU A 104 -17.71 6.22 -2.31
C GLU A 104 -16.48 5.38 -2.69
N LEU A 105 -15.98 4.54 -1.77
CA LEU A 105 -14.85 3.63 -2.03
C LEU A 105 -15.26 2.37 -2.78
N LYS A 106 -16.57 2.10 -2.96
CA LYS A 106 -17.05 0.89 -3.64
C LYS A 106 -16.49 0.75 -5.05
N ILE A 107 -16.27 1.86 -5.74
CA ILE A 107 -15.70 1.84 -7.09
C ILE A 107 -14.26 1.30 -7.10
N LEU A 108 -13.49 1.54 -6.04
CA LEU A 108 -12.12 1.03 -5.91
C LEU A 108 -12.08 -0.49 -5.70
N SER A 109 -13.17 -1.11 -5.23
CA SER A 109 -13.24 -2.58 -5.12
C SER A 109 -13.14 -3.31 -6.46
N GLU A 110 -13.37 -2.61 -7.58
CA GLU A 110 -13.18 -3.14 -8.92
C GLU A 110 -11.69 -3.19 -9.33
N VAL A 111 -10.82 -2.45 -8.64
CA VAL A 111 -9.36 -2.48 -8.85
C VAL A 111 -8.77 -3.70 -8.13
N LYS A 112 -8.88 -4.87 -8.77
CA LYS A 112 -8.56 -6.19 -8.19
C LYS A 112 -7.08 -6.42 -7.87
N THR A 113 -6.20 -5.52 -8.29
CA THR A 113 -4.76 -5.55 -8.07
C THR A 113 -4.32 -4.69 -6.89
N LEU A 114 -5.20 -3.87 -6.32
CA LEU A 114 -4.84 -2.92 -5.28
C LEU A 114 -4.46 -3.64 -3.98
N LEU A 115 -3.23 -3.39 -3.51
CA LEU A 115 -2.64 -3.99 -2.30
C LEU A 115 -2.47 -2.96 -1.18
N THR A 116 -2.17 -1.71 -1.53
CA THR A 116 -1.91 -0.63 -0.58
C THR A 116 -2.76 0.59 -0.92
N LEU A 117 -3.45 1.12 0.09
CA LEU A 117 -4.30 2.30 -0.03
C LEU A 117 -4.03 3.24 1.15
N ASP A 118 -3.81 4.52 0.85
CA ASP A 118 -3.75 5.58 1.85
C ASP A 118 -4.91 6.55 1.64
N LEU A 119 -5.73 6.72 2.68
CA LEU A 119 -6.88 7.62 2.73
C LEU A 119 -6.77 8.60 3.92
N TYR A 120 -5.59 8.74 4.51
CA TYR A 120 -5.36 9.68 5.60
C TYR A 120 -5.84 11.10 5.22
N GLU A 121 -6.27 11.89 6.20
CA GLU A 121 -6.86 13.23 5.96
C GLU A 121 -8.08 13.29 5.02
N ASN A 122 -8.78 12.17 4.79
CA ASN A 122 -10.13 12.18 4.21
C ASN A 122 -11.21 12.07 5.29
N ASP A 123 -12.39 12.64 5.03
CA ASP A 123 -13.56 12.60 5.93
C ASP A 123 -14.00 11.16 6.29
N VAL A 124 -13.81 10.21 5.35
CA VAL A 124 -14.15 8.79 5.54
C VAL A 124 -13.44 8.14 6.74
N THR A 125 -12.25 8.62 7.09
CA THR A 125 -11.45 8.12 8.22
C THR A 125 -12.12 8.31 9.58
N GLN A 126 -13.08 9.25 9.68
CA GLN A 126 -13.81 9.55 10.90
C GLN A 126 -14.93 8.54 11.21
N ALA A 127 -15.22 7.62 10.29
CA ALA A 127 -16.21 6.57 10.53
C ALA A 127 -15.71 5.54 11.56
N SER A 128 -16.53 5.18 12.54
CA SER A 128 -16.15 4.28 13.64
C SER A 128 -15.76 2.87 13.20
N ASN A 129 -16.29 2.42 12.07
CA ASN A 129 -16.05 1.11 11.45
C ASN A 129 -15.21 1.22 10.15
N TYR A 130 -14.50 2.33 9.97
CA TYR A 130 -13.76 2.66 8.75
C TYR A 130 -12.86 1.52 8.28
N ARG A 131 -11.87 1.10 9.08
CA ARG A 131 -10.91 0.06 8.68
C ARG A 131 -11.59 -1.27 8.36
N GLU A 132 -12.48 -1.74 9.25
CA GLU A 132 -13.18 -3.02 9.08
C GLU A 132 -13.99 -3.07 7.78
N GLU A 133 -14.75 -2.00 7.48
CA GLU A 133 -15.54 -1.94 6.25
C GLU A 133 -14.67 -1.79 5.00
N VAL A 134 -13.55 -1.06 5.05
CA VAL A 134 -12.62 -0.94 3.91
C VAL A 134 -11.97 -2.27 3.57
N PHE A 135 -11.44 -3.01 4.56
CA PHE A 135 -10.88 -4.35 4.32
C PHE A 135 -11.93 -5.36 3.85
N LYS A 136 -13.16 -5.25 4.35
CA LYS A 136 -14.28 -6.08 3.88
C LYS A 136 -14.68 -5.76 2.44
N LEU A 137 -14.61 -4.49 2.05
CA LEU A 137 -14.91 -4.02 0.70
C LEU A 137 -13.82 -4.43 -0.30
N MET A 138 -12.56 -4.41 0.14
CA MET A 138 -11.38 -4.74 -0.67
C MET A 138 -10.58 -5.87 0.01
N PRO A 139 -11.03 -7.14 -0.10
CA PRO A 139 -10.43 -8.26 0.65
C PRO A 139 -9.00 -8.62 0.23
N LYS A 140 -8.51 -8.09 -0.90
CA LYS A 140 -7.12 -8.24 -1.34
C LYS A 140 -6.18 -7.15 -0.82
N LEU A 141 -6.75 -6.09 -0.23
CA LEU A 141 -5.97 -5.00 0.34
C LEU A 141 -5.14 -5.54 1.50
N ARG A 142 -3.82 -5.42 1.39
CA ARG A 142 -2.87 -5.82 2.43
C ARG A 142 -2.70 -4.72 3.46
N TYR A 143 -2.66 -3.47 2.99
CA TYR A 143 -2.35 -2.33 3.84
C TYR A 143 -3.29 -1.14 3.60
N LEU A 144 -3.71 -0.54 4.71
CA LEU A 144 -4.54 0.65 4.75
C LEU A 144 -3.90 1.68 5.69
N ASP A 145 -3.61 2.88 5.18
CA ASP A 145 -2.99 3.98 5.92
C ASP A 145 -1.67 3.60 6.61
N GLY A 146 -0.89 2.71 5.98
CA GLY A 146 0.39 2.21 6.51
C GLY A 146 0.30 1.02 7.48
N TYR A 147 -0.91 0.50 7.75
CA TYR A 147 -1.12 -0.62 8.67
C TYR A 147 -1.92 -1.75 8.01
N ASP A 148 -1.61 -2.99 8.35
CA ASP A 148 -2.38 -4.16 7.90
C ASP A 148 -3.71 -4.37 8.66
N ALA A 149 -4.41 -5.46 8.36
CA ALA A 149 -5.65 -5.83 9.04
C ALA A 149 -5.47 -6.16 10.54
N ASN A 150 -4.25 -6.51 10.95
CA ASN A 150 -3.85 -6.82 12.32
C ASN A 150 -3.32 -5.58 13.09
N ASN A 151 -3.28 -4.43 12.43
CA ASN A 151 -2.78 -3.16 12.95
C ASN A 151 -1.26 -3.15 13.19
N GLU A 152 -0.52 -3.94 12.40
CA GLU A 152 0.93 -3.92 12.32
C GLU A 152 1.36 -2.94 11.22
N GLU A 153 2.39 -2.13 11.50
CA GLU A 153 2.93 -1.16 10.55
C GLU A 153 3.70 -1.88 9.44
N ILE A 154 3.67 -1.35 8.22
CA ILE A 154 4.49 -1.86 7.12
C ILE A 154 5.98 -1.78 7.53
N GLU A 155 6.60 -2.93 7.78
CA GLU A 155 8.05 -3.03 7.76
C GLU A 155 8.49 -2.88 6.30
N VAL A 156 8.89 -1.66 5.91
CA VAL A 156 9.50 -1.38 4.61
C VAL A 156 10.85 -2.10 4.52
N SER A 157 10.84 -3.40 4.25
CA SER A 157 11.97 -4.10 3.67
C SER A 157 11.91 -3.87 2.16
N GLU A 158 12.92 -3.25 1.58
CA GLU A 158 13.06 -2.91 0.14
C GLU A 158 13.12 -4.13 -0.81
N ALA A 159 12.54 -5.27 -0.45
CA ALA A 159 12.77 -6.57 -1.07
C ALA A 159 11.54 -7.25 -1.70
N ASP A 160 10.31 -6.73 -1.52
CA ASP A 160 9.10 -7.43 -1.99
C ASP A 160 8.66 -7.02 -3.41
N SER A 161 9.60 -6.62 -4.28
CA SER A 161 9.37 -6.47 -5.72
C SER A 161 9.34 -7.81 -6.47
N ASN A 162 9.39 -8.94 -5.77
CA ASN A 162 9.27 -10.26 -6.37
C ASN A 162 7.84 -10.80 -6.19
N ALA A 163 6.88 -10.14 -6.84
CA ALA A 163 5.64 -10.81 -7.24
C ALA A 163 6.01 -11.91 -8.26
N GLU A 164 6.47 -13.05 -7.76
CA GLU A 164 6.63 -14.27 -8.54
C GLU A 164 5.25 -14.65 -9.07
N ASP A 165 5.18 -14.53 -10.38
CA ASP A 165 4.22 -15.09 -11.30
C ASP A 165 3.75 -16.48 -10.85
N GLY A 166 2.48 -16.58 -10.49
CA GLY A 166 1.87 -17.82 -10.00
C GLY A 166 0.41 -17.95 -10.41
N MET A 167 0.02 -17.32 -11.52
CA MET A 167 -1.24 -17.67 -12.18
C MET A 167 -0.94 -18.87 -13.07
N SER A 168 -1.11 -20.08 -12.54
CA SER A 168 -1.15 -21.27 -13.39
C SER A 168 -2.34 -21.12 -14.34
N ASP A 169 -2.04 -20.93 -15.62
CA ASP A 169 -2.98 -21.17 -16.71
C ASP A 169 -3.55 -22.58 -16.54
N VAL A 170 -4.81 -22.63 -16.13
CA VAL A 170 -5.64 -23.83 -16.28
C VAL A 170 -6.04 -23.85 -17.76
N GLU A 171 -5.14 -24.39 -18.60
CA GLU A 171 -5.57 -24.88 -19.90
C GLU A 171 -6.41 -26.14 -19.68
N ASP A 172 -7.72 -25.95 -19.79
CA ASP A 172 -8.72 -27.00 -19.87
C ASP A 172 -8.53 -27.72 -21.22
N GLY A 173 -8.00 -28.95 -21.15
CA GLY A 173 -7.74 -29.82 -22.29
C GLY A 173 -7.78 -31.28 -21.87
N ASP A 174 -8.79 -31.99 -22.39
CA ASP A 174 -9.22 -33.35 -22.06
C ASP A 174 -8.16 -34.47 -22.14
N ASP A 175 -8.42 -35.52 -21.33
CA ASP A 175 -8.09 -36.94 -21.47
C ASP A 175 -6.61 -37.40 -21.57
N ASP A 176 -6.12 -38.11 -20.54
CA ASP A 176 -5.81 -39.56 -20.59
C ASP A 176 -5.01 -40.02 -19.33
N ASP A 177 -5.36 -41.23 -18.87
CA ASP A 177 -4.81 -41.98 -17.73
C ASP A 177 -3.27 -41.96 -17.60
N VAL A 178 -2.72 -41.73 -16.40
CA VAL A 178 -1.50 -42.43 -15.90
C VAL A 178 -1.30 -42.29 -14.38
N GLU A 179 -0.58 -43.30 -13.87
CA GLU A 179 -0.54 -43.82 -12.51
C GLU A 179 0.18 -42.97 -11.45
N GLU A 180 -0.23 -43.26 -10.20
CA GLU A 180 0.39 -42.94 -8.92
C GLU A 180 1.92 -43.06 -8.92
N ILE A 181 2.65 -41.96 -8.66
CA ILE A 181 4.10 -41.99 -8.39
C ILE A 181 4.38 -41.34 -7.03
N GLY A 182 4.83 -42.18 -6.10
CA GLY A 182 5.13 -41.86 -4.72
C GLY A 182 6.39 -41.00 -4.52
N LEU A 183 6.28 -40.07 -3.56
CA LEU A 183 7.33 -39.15 -3.10
C LEU A 183 8.38 -39.86 -2.23
N SER A 184 9.18 -40.75 -2.80
CA SER A 184 10.25 -41.48 -2.08
C SER A 184 11.66 -40.90 -2.23
N TYR A 185 11.80 -39.59 -2.49
CA TYR A 185 13.12 -38.98 -2.81
C TYR A 185 13.71 -38.04 -1.75
N LEU A 186 13.13 -37.96 -0.54
CA LEU A 186 13.69 -37.17 0.56
C LEU A 186 14.27 -38.07 1.66
N ASP A 187 15.16 -38.99 1.29
CA ASP A 187 16.09 -39.59 2.24
C ASP A 187 17.43 -39.89 1.56
N SER A 188 18.41 -39.00 1.76
CA SER A 188 19.80 -39.37 1.97
C SER A 188 20.68 -38.14 2.25
N SER A 189 20.90 -37.93 3.55
CA SER A 189 22.24 -37.87 4.17
C SER A 189 23.20 -36.71 3.88
N LYS A 190 23.59 -36.09 5.02
CA LYS A 190 24.94 -35.68 5.46
C LYS A 190 25.50 -34.32 5.03
N CYS A 191 25.49 -33.39 5.99
CA CYS A 191 26.65 -32.59 6.41
C CYS A 191 26.59 -32.48 7.95
N LEU A 192 27.13 -33.46 8.68
CA LEU A 192 28.34 -33.36 9.51
C LEU A 192 28.17 -32.56 10.83
N GLU A 193 27.88 -33.33 11.88
CA GLU A 193 28.40 -33.29 13.28
C GLU A 193 29.91 -32.96 13.35
N GLU A 194 30.56 -32.45 14.40
CA GLU A 194 30.43 -32.36 15.88
C GLU A 194 31.39 -31.20 16.33
N ASP A 195 31.24 -30.50 17.47
CA ASP A 195 31.77 -30.84 18.81
C ASP A 195 31.06 -29.89 19.82
N ASP A 196 30.22 -30.35 20.74
CA ASP A 196 30.50 -30.81 22.13
C ASP A 196 31.38 -29.88 22.98
N ASP A 197 30.75 -29.18 23.92
CA ASP A 197 31.26 -29.07 25.30
C ASP A 197 30.11 -28.66 26.23
N SER A 198 29.58 -29.66 26.94
CA SER A 198 28.74 -29.53 28.13
C SER A 198 29.48 -28.85 29.28
N GLU A 199 28.80 -28.10 30.17
CA GLU A 199 28.77 -28.39 31.61
C GLU A 199 27.62 -27.64 32.33
N ASP A 200 26.96 -28.43 33.17
CA ASP A 200 25.89 -28.21 34.13
C ASP A 200 26.26 -27.17 35.23
N PHE A 201 25.36 -26.25 35.58
CA PHE A 201 25.38 -25.69 36.95
C PHE A 201 23.99 -25.27 37.46
N GLN A 202 23.69 -25.81 38.64
CA GLN A 202 22.41 -25.81 39.33
C GLN A 202 21.96 -24.47 39.92
N GLU A 203 20.64 -24.33 39.90
CA GLU A 203 19.72 -23.50 40.68
C GLU A 203 20.17 -23.06 42.09
N LYS A 204 19.96 -21.77 42.45
CA LYS A 204 19.46 -21.37 43.79
C LYS A 204 18.56 -20.12 43.76
N PRO A 205 17.43 -20.13 44.51
CA PRO A 205 16.56 -18.98 44.73
C PRO A 205 16.93 -18.22 46.01
N ARG A 206 16.57 -16.92 46.13
CA ARG A 206 16.27 -16.19 47.40
C ARG A 206 15.91 -14.71 47.13
N LYS A 207 14.66 -14.28 47.36
CA LYS A 207 13.97 -13.83 48.61
C LYS A 207 14.01 -12.30 48.85
N ARG A 208 12.84 -11.67 48.61
CA ARG A 208 12.10 -10.59 49.32
C ARG A 208 12.82 -9.78 50.41
N LYS A 209 12.65 -8.45 50.37
CA LYS A 209 12.15 -7.52 51.45
C LYS A 209 11.64 -6.23 50.75
N ALA A 210 10.39 -5.73 50.85
CA ALA A 210 9.54 -5.33 51.98
C ALA A 210 9.89 -3.96 52.62
N GLY A 211 9.27 -2.89 52.08
CA GLY A 211 8.68 -1.67 52.73
C GLY A 211 9.58 -0.70 53.53
N PRO A 212 9.05 0.44 54.04
CA PRO A 212 7.67 1.01 53.94
C PRO A 212 7.64 2.53 53.53
N SER A 213 6.51 3.11 53.05
CA SER A 213 5.56 4.06 53.73
C SER A 213 6.20 5.38 54.22
N ASP A 214 5.65 6.60 54.22
CA ASP A 214 4.37 7.30 54.02
C ASP A 214 4.78 8.71 53.47
N ASP A 215 3.95 9.60 52.92
CA ASP A 215 3.03 10.50 53.66
C ASP A 215 2.47 11.52 52.63
N ALA A 216 1.14 11.65 52.54
CA ALA A 216 0.43 12.84 52.08
C ALA A 216 0.16 13.72 53.33
N PRO A 217 -0.15 15.05 53.31
CA PRO A 217 -1.23 15.62 52.49
C PRO A 217 -1.20 17.16 52.18
N GLU A 218 -2.31 17.61 51.58
CA GLU A 218 -3.04 18.88 51.76
C GLU A 218 -2.66 20.22 51.06
N GLU A 219 -3.62 20.63 50.20
CA GLU A 219 -4.27 21.95 50.07
C GLU A 219 -3.47 23.26 50.05
N LYS A 220 -3.77 24.09 49.03
CA LYS A 220 -4.43 25.39 49.24
C LYS A 220 -4.99 26.00 47.95
N GLN A 221 -6.24 26.44 48.07
CA GLN A 221 -6.89 27.42 47.20
C GLN A 221 -6.15 28.77 47.24
N ALA A 222 -6.18 29.49 46.12
CA ALA A 222 -6.22 30.95 46.12
C ALA A 222 -7.04 31.44 44.92
N LYS A 223 -8.14 32.12 45.24
CA LYS A 223 -8.80 33.14 44.42
C LYS A 223 -7.98 34.44 44.46
N ASP A 224 -8.41 35.39 43.63
CA ASP A 224 -8.06 36.83 43.53
C ASP A 224 -7.35 37.10 42.19
N GLU A 225 -7.76 38.03 41.34
CA GLU A 225 -8.85 39.00 41.29
C GLU A 225 -8.95 39.45 39.82
#